data_AF-A0A316NR48-F1
#
_entry.id   AF-A0A316NR48-F1
#
_cell.length_a   1.000
_cell.length_b   1.000
_cell.length_c   1.000
_cell.angle_alpha   90.00
_cell.angle_beta   90.00
_cell.angle_gamma   90.00
#
_symmetry.space_group_name_H-M   'P 1'
#
loop_
_entity.id
_entity.type
_entity.pdbx_description
1 polymer ?
#
loop_
_entity_poly.entity_id
_entity_poly.type
_entity_poly.pdbx_seq_one_letter_code
_entity_poly.pdbx_strand_id
1 'polypeptide(L)'
;MVNELKPCPFCGGIPDIGVFDDEGNRHNEMGYEEDPWSGLTYGIVHDDTNANDEDFDCPIAVADIGYPIGRFLYDTKIEAIEAWNRRADDE
;
A
#
# COMPACT_ATOMS: atom_id res chain seq x y z
N MET A 1 -0.58 -18.92 1.62
CA MET A 1 -0.08 -17.56 1.34
C MET A 1 -1.24 -16.62 1.56
N VAL A 2 -1.03 -15.54 2.32
CA VAL A 2 -2.06 -14.54 2.54
C VAL A 2 -1.94 -13.57 1.37
N ASN A 3 -2.93 -13.56 0.48
CA ASN A 3 -2.91 -12.73 -0.72
C ASN A 3 -3.71 -11.42 -0.53
N GLU A 4 -4.17 -11.17 0.68
CA GLU A 4 -5.05 -10.05 1.03
C GLU A 4 -4.47 -9.25 2.20
N LEU A 5 -4.63 -7.93 2.16
CA LEU A 5 -4.21 -7.03 3.23
C LEU A 5 -5.16 -7.12 4.42
N LYS A 6 -4.61 -7.24 5.64
CA LYS A 6 -5.39 -7.11 6.88
C LYS A 6 -5.84 -5.64 7.07
N PRO A 7 -6.96 -5.39 7.77
CA PRO A 7 -7.42 -4.04 8.12
C PRO A 7 -6.36 -3.17 8.81
N CYS A 8 -6.32 -1.88 8.47
CA CYS A 8 -5.56 -0.83 9.14
C CYS A 8 -5.81 -0.89 10.66
N PRO A 9 -4.75 -0.92 11.48
CA PRO A 9 -4.90 -1.03 12.93
C PRO A 9 -5.44 0.26 13.58
N PHE A 10 -5.45 1.37 12.83
CA PHE A 10 -5.90 2.67 13.34
C PHE A 10 -7.38 2.94 13.00
N CYS A 11 -7.75 2.84 11.73
CA CYS A 11 -9.11 3.16 11.26
C CYS A 11 -9.94 1.93 10.84
N GLY A 12 -9.37 0.72 10.87
CA GLY A 12 -10.03 -0.51 10.42
C GLY A 12 -10.22 -0.63 8.90
N GLY A 13 -9.88 0.42 8.14
CA GLY A 13 -9.95 0.45 6.69
C GLY A 13 -9.02 -0.55 5.99
N ILE A 14 -9.34 -1.00 4.79
CA ILE A 14 -8.46 -1.92 4.03
C ILE A 14 -7.55 -1.08 3.13
N PRO A 15 -6.22 -1.06 3.37
CA PRO A 15 -5.29 -0.38 2.47
C PRO A 15 -5.17 -1.11 1.14
N ASP A 16 -4.49 -0.47 0.17
CA ASP A 16 -4.27 -1.00 -1.17
C ASP A 16 -2.77 -1.22 -1.46
N ILE A 17 -2.46 -1.95 -2.55
CA ILE A 17 -1.11 -2.07 -3.10
C ILE A 17 -0.98 -1.15 -4.31
N GLY A 18 -0.15 -0.12 -4.17
CA GLY A 18 0.26 0.72 -5.28
C GLY A 18 1.41 0.09 -6.08
N VAL A 19 1.47 0.44 -7.36
CA VAL A 19 2.57 0.11 -8.28
C VAL A 19 3.45 1.34 -8.41
N PHE A 20 4.76 1.14 -8.30
CA PHE A 20 5.75 2.21 -8.31
C PHE A 20 6.96 1.82 -9.17
N ASP A 21 7.72 2.81 -9.59
CA ASP A 21 9.06 2.59 -10.14
C ASP A 21 10.10 2.45 -9.02
N ASP A 22 11.38 2.27 -9.36
CA ASP A 22 12.47 2.16 -8.35
C ASP A 22 12.73 3.48 -7.60
N GLU A 23 12.26 4.61 -8.13
CA GLU A 23 12.39 5.94 -7.52
C GLU A 23 11.22 6.26 -6.57
N GLY A 24 10.17 5.43 -6.58
CA GLY A 24 8.95 5.61 -5.80
C GLY A 24 7.88 6.48 -6.45
N ASN A 25 7.99 6.73 -7.76
CA ASN A 25 6.92 7.38 -8.53
C ASN A 25 5.79 6.37 -8.77
N ARG A 26 4.55 6.77 -8.49
CA ARG A 26 3.38 5.90 -8.68
C ARG A 26 3.02 5.79 -10.15
N HIS A 27 2.71 4.56 -10.57
CA HIS A 27 2.19 4.25 -11.89
C HIS A 27 0.80 3.62 -11.78
N ASN A 28 -0.19 4.23 -12.44
CA ASN A 28 -1.59 3.79 -12.46
C ASN A 28 -2.06 3.42 -13.87
N GLU A 29 -1.22 3.65 -14.86
CA GLU A 29 -1.48 3.35 -16.25
C GLU A 29 -1.52 1.83 -16.49
N MET A 30 -2.47 1.42 -17.33
CA MET A 30 -2.59 0.01 -17.72
C MET A 30 -1.33 -0.43 -18.47
N GLY A 31 -0.77 -1.57 -18.05
CA GLY A 31 0.36 -2.22 -18.71
C GLY A 31 1.74 -1.93 -18.11
N TYR A 32 1.86 -1.00 -17.16
CA TYR A 32 3.15 -0.73 -16.50
C TYR A 32 3.72 -1.99 -15.82
N GLU A 33 2.90 -2.71 -15.07
CA GLU A 33 3.31 -3.95 -14.39
C GLU A 33 3.78 -5.05 -15.37
N GLU A 34 3.32 -5.02 -16.62
CA GLU A 34 3.64 -6.04 -17.63
C GLU A 34 4.92 -5.70 -18.41
N ASP A 35 5.23 -4.41 -18.59
CA ASP A 35 6.41 -3.91 -19.30
C ASP A 35 6.95 -2.62 -18.66
N PRO A 36 7.58 -2.72 -17.47
CA PRO A 36 8.05 -1.55 -16.73
C PRO A 36 9.28 -0.92 -17.39
N TRP A 37 9.25 0.40 -17.59
CA TRP A 37 10.36 1.13 -18.22
C TRP A 37 11.32 1.82 -17.23
N SER A 38 11.04 1.79 -15.92
CA SER A 38 11.86 2.47 -14.89
C SER A 38 12.00 1.67 -13.59
N GLY A 39 11.92 0.34 -13.68
CA GLY A 39 11.84 -0.54 -12.51
C GLY A 39 10.39 -0.87 -12.14
N LEU A 40 10.19 -1.81 -11.23
CA LEU A 40 8.86 -2.23 -10.80
C LEU A 40 8.93 -2.61 -9.33
N THR A 41 8.30 -1.79 -8.51
CA THR A 41 8.18 -2.00 -7.08
C THR A 41 6.73 -1.83 -6.63
N TYR A 42 6.46 -2.24 -5.40
CA TYR A 42 5.14 -2.21 -4.80
C TYR A 42 5.19 -1.50 -3.45
N GLY A 43 4.13 -0.78 -3.10
CA GLY A 43 4.03 -0.07 -1.83
C GLY A 43 2.62 -0.17 -1.26
N ILE A 44 2.50 -0.06 0.06
CA ILE A 44 1.19 0.02 0.71
C ILE A 44 0.66 1.45 0.52
N VAL A 45 -0.60 1.60 0.12
CA VAL A 45 -1.27 2.90 -0.02
C VAL A 45 -2.49 2.91 0.91
N HIS A 46 -2.71 4.02 1.60
CA HIS A 46 -3.83 4.18 2.53
C HIS A 46 -4.26 5.64 2.51
N ASP A 47 -5.56 5.90 2.43
CA ASP A 47 -6.12 7.24 2.34
C ASP A 47 -7.47 7.27 3.07
N ASP A 48 -8.04 8.46 3.25
CA ASP A 48 -9.27 8.61 4.05
C ASP A 48 -10.49 7.95 3.39
N THR A 49 -10.47 7.67 2.08
CA THR A 49 -11.58 7.03 1.37
C THR A 49 -11.69 5.54 1.66
N ASN A 50 -10.63 4.93 2.17
CA ASN A 50 -10.60 3.51 2.52
C ASN A 50 -10.63 3.25 4.04
N ALA A 51 -10.85 4.28 4.86
CA ALA A 51 -11.14 4.15 6.29
C ALA A 51 -12.55 3.58 6.54
N ASN A 52 -12.75 2.83 7.64
CA ASN A 52 -14.10 2.36 8.00
C ASN A 52 -14.96 3.45 8.65
N ASP A 53 -14.33 4.49 9.18
CA ASP A 53 -14.97 5.65 9.80
C ASP A 53 -14.51 6.89 9.03
N GLU A 54 -15.42 7.48 8.26
CA GLU A 54 -15.16 8.65 7.41
C GLU A 54 -14.93 9.94 8.22
N ASP A 55 -15.30 9.94 9.51
CA ASP A 55 -15.08 11.05 10.43
C ASP A 55 -13.77 10.90 11.23
N PHE A 56 -13.03 9.81 11.03
CA PHE A 56 -11.76 9.55 11.71
C PHE A 56 -10.55 9.84 10.80
N ASP A 57 -9.82 10.91 11.13
CA ASP A 57 -8.53 11.23 10.49
C ASP A 57 -7.48 10.15 10.83
N CYS A 58 -7.27 9.21 9.91
CA CYS A 58 -6.34 8.12 10.13
C CYS A 58 -4.88 8.62 10.14
N PRO A 59 -4.08 8.32 11.18
CA PRO A 59 -2.72 8.88 11.32
C PRO A 59 -1.73 8.43 10.24
N ILE A 60 -2.09 7.43 9.43
CA ILE A 60 -1.28 6.92 8.34
C ILE A 60 -1.98 7.07 6.97
N ALA A 61 -3.17 7.67 6.92
CA ALA A 61 -3.78 8.02 5.65
C ALA A 61 -3.01 9.18 5.01
N VAL A 62 -2.85 9.11 3.70
CA VAL A 62 -2.22 10.16 2.90
C VAL A 62 -3.32 10.82 2.07
N ALA A 63 -3.39 12.15 2.09
CA ALA A 63 -4.46 12.91 1.44
C ALA A 63 -4.48 12.76 -0.09
N ASP A 64 -3.37 12.29 -0.68
CA ASP A 64 -3.27 12.02 -2.11
C ASP A 64 -2.97 10.55 -2.33
N ILE A 65 -3.81 9.90 -3.14
CA ILE A 65 -3.65 8.50 -3.58
C ILE A 65 -2.47 8.50 -4.56
N GLY A 66 -1.26 8.56 -4.03
CA GLY A 66 -0.07 8.86 -4.82
C GLY A 66 1.22 8.38 -4.18
N TYR A 67 1.24 8.24 -2.86
CA TYR A 67 2.45 7.94 -2.12
C TYR A 67 2.30 6.65 -1.33
N PRO A 68 3.35 5.82 -1.27
CA PRO A 68 3.36 4.69 -0.37
C PRO A 68 3.40 5.21 1.07
N ILE A 69 2.68 4.53 1.97
CA ILE A 69 2.82 4.77 3.40
C ILE A 69 4.14 4.16 3.89
N GLY A 70 4.85 4.91 4.72
CA GLY A 70 6.13 4.48 5.26
C GLY A 70 7.30 4.68 4.29
N ARG A 71 8.37 3.89 4.50
CA ARG A 71 9.66 4.08 3.82
C ARG A 71 9.97 3.03 2.74
N PHE A 72 9.26 1.91 2.76
CA PHE A 72 9.65 0.73 2.00
C PHE A 72 8.85 0.61 0.71
N LEU A 73 9.59 0.32 -0.36
CA LEU A 73 9.11 -0.28 -1.58
C LEU A 73 9.56 -1.73 -1.59
N TYR A 74 8.72 -2.61 -2.11
CA TYR A 74 8.92 -4.06 -2.13
C TYR A 74 9.07 -4.55 -3.56
N ASP A 75 9.88 -5.59 -3.76
CA ASP A 75 10.12 -6.16 -5.09
C ASP A 75 8.88 -6.94 -5.57
N THR A 76 8.03 -7.40 -4.64
CA THR A 76 6.80 -8.14 -4.96
C THR A 76 5.58 -7.67 -4.16
N LYS A 77 4.38 -7.83 -4.74
CA LYS A 77 3.10 -7.63 -4.03
C LYS A 77 3.02 -8.49 -2.76
N ILE A 78 3.52 -9.72 -2.81
CA ILE A 78 3.47 -10.66 -1.69
C ILE A 78 4.31 -10.14 -0.52
N GLU A 79 5.52 -9.66 -0.76
CA GLU A 79 6.37 -9.10 0.31
C GLU A 79 5.72 -7.88 0.97
N ALA A 80 5.08 -7.01 0.19
CA ALA A 80 4.34 -5.88 0.72
C ALA A 80 3.19 -6.35 1.65
N ILE A 81 2.39 -7.32 1.18
CA ILE A 81 1.28 -7.90 1.95
C ILE A 81 1.78 -8.57 3.23
N GLU A 82 2.85 -9.37 3.15
CA GLU A 82 3.43 -10.05 4.30
C GLU A 82 4.01 -9.07 5.32
N ALA A 83 4.72 -8.03 4.87
CA ALA A 83 5.26 -6.99 5.74
C ALA A 83 4.14 -6.24 6.47
N TRP A 84 3.07 -5.88 5.76
CA TRP A 84 1.91 -5.25 6.35
C TRP A 84 1.19 -6.16 7.35
N ASN A 85 1.00 -7.43 7.00
CA ASN A 85 0.23 -8.37 7.81
C ASN A 85 0.98 -8.86 9.04
N ARG A 86 2.32 -8.88 9.03
CA ARG A 86 3.17 -9.30 10.15
C ARG A 86 2.86 -8.56 11.44
N ARG A 87 2.57 -7.25 11.35
CA ARG A 87 2.23 -6.41 12.51
C ARG A 87 1.01 -6.93 13.31
N ALA A 88 0.14 -7.71 12.67
CA ALA A 88 -1.07 -8.23 13.29
C ALA A 88 -0.84 -9.56 14.01
N ASP A 89 0.34 -10.16 13.83
CA ASP A 89 0.76 -11.39 14.50
C ASP A 89 1.85 -11.12 15.57
N ASP A 90 2.29 -9.86 15.71
CA ASP A 90 3.15 -9.39 16.80
C ASP A 90 2.27 -9.01 18.02
N GLU A 91 2.12 -9.95 18.98
CA GLU A 91 1.61 -9.70 20.35
C GLU A 91 2.70 -9.18 21.30
#